data_AF-A0A2K5Y7X2-F1
#
_entry.id   AF-A0A2K5Y7X2-F1
#
_cell.length_a   1.000
_cell.length_b   1.000
_cell.length_c   1.000
_cell.angle_alpha   90.00
_cell.angle_beta   90.00
_cell.angle_gamma   90.00
#
_symmetry.space_group_name_H-M   'P 1'
#
loop_
_entity.id
_entity.type
_entity.pdbx_description
1 polymer ?
#
loop_
_entity_poly.entity_id
_entity_poly.type
_entity_poly.pdbx_seq_one_letter_code
_entity_poly.pdbx_strand_id
1 'polypeptide(L)'
;AAPMEGAVQLLSREGHSVAHNSKRHYHDAFVAMSRMRQRGLLCDIVLHVAAKEIRAHKVVLASCSPYFHAMFTNEMSESRQTHVTLHDIDPQALDQLVQFAYTAEIVVGEGNVQTLLPAASLLQLNGVRDACCKFLLSQLDPSNCLGIRGFADAHSCSDLLKAAHRYVLQHFVDVAKTEEFMLLPLKQVLELVSSDSLNVPSEEEVYRAVLSWVKHDVDARRQHVPRLMKCVRLPLLSRDFLLGHVDAESLVRHHPDCKDLLIEALKFHLLPEQRGVLGTSRTRPRRCEGAGPVLFAVGGGSLFAIHGDCEAYDTRTDRWHVVASMSTRRARVGVAAVGNRLYAVGGYDGTSDLATVESYDPVTNTWQPEVSMGTRRSCLGVAALHGLLYSAGGYDGASCLNSAERYDPLTGTWTSVAAMSTRRRYVRVATLDGNLYAVGGYDSSSHLATVEKYEPQVNAWSSVASMLSRRSSAGVAVLEGALYVAGGNDGTSCLNSVERYSPKAGAWESVAPMNIRSTHDLVAMDGWLYAVGGNDGSSSLNSIEKYNPRTNKWVAASCMFTRRSSVGVAVLELLNFPPPSSPTLSVSSTSL
;
A
#
# COMPACT_ATOMS: atom_id res chain seq x y z
N ALA A 1 -5.87 -45.28 -37.99
CA ALA A 1 -4.92 -44.63 -38.89
C ALA A 1 -3.81 -44.02 -38.04
N ALA A 2 -2.61 -44.59 -38.12
CA ALA A 2 -1.39 -44.02 -37.54
C ALA A 2 -0.87 -42.90 -38.45
N PRO A 3 -0.13 -41.91 -37.93
CA PRO A 3 0.82 -41.18 -38.75
C PRO A 3 2.15 -41.94 -38.74
N MET A 4 2.57 -42.37 -39.93
CA MET A 4 3.98 -42.66 -40.20
C MET A 4 4.73 -41.33 -40.27
N GLU A 5 5.79 -41.18 -39.49
CA GLU A 5 6.90 -40.33 -39.88
C GLU A 5 8.18 -41.16 -39.80
N GLY A 6 8.70 -41.47 -40.98
CA GLY A 6 9.98 -42.12 -41.15
C GLY A 6 11.12 -41.12 -41.03
N ALA A 7 12.25 -41.61 -40.55
CA ALA A 7 13.55 -41.04 -40.85
C ALA A 7 14.49 -42.20 -41.16
N VAL A 8 14.75 -42.40 -42.45
CA VAL A 8 15.88 -43.18 -42.93
C VAL A 8 17.07 -42.22 -42.97
N GLN A 9 18.11 -42.49 -42.18
CA GLN A 9 19.42 -41.88 -42.35
C GLN A 9 20.47 -42.97 -42.54
N LEU A 10 21.24 -42.81 -43.61
CA LEU A 10 22.25 -43.72 -44.10
C LEU A 10 23.41 -43.91 -43.11
N LEU A 11 23.95 -45.13 -43.16
CA LEU A 11 25.07 -45.68 -42.41
C LEU A 11 26.30 -44.75 -42.32
N SER A 12 26.73 -44.47 -41.10
CA SER A 12 28.16 -44.45 -40.75
C SER A 12 28.38 -45.39 -39.55
N ARG A 13 29.32 -46.31 -39.71
CA ARG A 13 29.69 -47.32 -38.72
C ARG A 13 30.55 -46.66 -37.63
N GLU A 14 29.92 -46.25 -36.54
CA GLU A 14 30.47 -46.21 -35.19
C GLU A 14 29.29 -46.08 -34.19
N GLY A 15 29.18 -47.04 -33.27
CA GLY A 15 28.21 -47.14 -32.16
C GLY A 15 26.87 -46.39 -32.23
N HIS A 16 25.85 -46.92 -32.91
CA HIS A 16 24.47 -46.41 -32.78
C HIS A 16 23.80 -46.96 -31.50
N SER A 17 23.97 -46.26 -30.37
CA SER A 17 23.15 -46.51 -29.18
C SER A 17 21.79 -45.81 -29.34
N VAL A 18 20.71 -46.57 -29.45
CA VAL A 18 19.34 -46.02 -29.39
C VAL A 18 18.87 -46.05 -27.94
N ALA A 19 18.75 -44.88 -27.31
CA ALA A 19 18.22 -44.76 -25.95
C ALA A 19 16.68 -44.74 -25.98
N HIS A 20 16.04 -45.83 -25.53
CA HIS A 20 14.59 -45.88 -25.35
C HIS A 20 14.20 -45.48 -23.92
N ASN A 21 13.48 -44.37 -23.76
CA ASN A 21 12.97 -43.91 -22.46
C ASN A 21 11.43 -43.98 -22.43
N SER A 22 10.88 -45.02 -21.81
CA SER A 22 9.44 -45.14 -21.59
C SER A 22 9.02 -44.36 -20.35
N LYS A 23 8.47 -43.15 -20.55
CA LYS A 23 7.98 -42.29 -19.46
C LYS A 23 6.86 -42.94 -18.62
N ARG A 24 6.14 -43.94 -19.15
CA ARG A 24 5.06 -44.65 -18.44
C ARG A 24 5.54 -45.79 -17.55
N HIS A 25 6.74 -46.31 -17.79
CA HIS A 25 7.25 -47.47 -17.04
C HIS A 25 7.30 -47.22 -15.53
N TYR A 26 7.71 -46.02 -15.12
CA TYR A 26 7.76 -45.63 -13.71
C TYR A 26 6.37 -45.65 -13.06
N HIS A 27 5.35 -45.11 -13.74
CA HIS A 27 3.98 -45.10 -13.23
C HIS A 27 3.42 -46.51 -13.09
N ASP A 28 3.55 -47.35 -14.13
CA ASP A 28 3.05 -48.73 -14.11
C ASP A 28 3.73 -49.57 -13.01
N ALA A 29 5.02 -49.34 -12.76
CA ALA A 29 5.76 -49.99 -11.68
C ALA A 29 5.24 -49.59 -10.28
N PHE A 30 4.98 -48.30 -10.04
CA PHE A 30 4.40 -47.84 -8.76
C PHE A 30 2.97 -48.34 -8.55
N VAL A 31 2.16 -48.43 -9.61
CA VAL A 31 0.82 -49.03 -9.55
C VAL A 31 0.90 -50.52 -9.19
N ALA A 32 1.86 -51.27 -9.77
CA ALA A 32 2.10 -52.66 -9.42
C ALA A 32 2.55 -52.81 -7.95
N MET A 33 3.47 -51.97 -7.47
CA MET A 33 3.92 -51.94 -6.08
C MET A 33 2.79 -51.61 -5.10
N SER A 34 1.89 -50.70 -5.47
CA SER A 34 0.68 -50.38 -4.68
C SER A 34 -0.24 -51.60 -4.55
N ARG A 35 -0.45 -52.36 -5.64
CA ARG A 35 -1.23 -53.60 -5.63
C ARG A 35 -0.58 -54.70 -4.79
N MET A 36 0.76 -54.79 -4.80
CA MET A 36 1.52 -55.71 -3.94
C MET A 36 1.34 -55.38 -2.45
N ARG A 37 1.41 -54.10 -2.09
CA ARG A 37 1.15 -53.61 -0.71
C ARG A 37 -0.24 -54.03 -0.22
N GLN A 38 -1.28 -53.80 -1.03
CA GLN A 38 -2.66 -54.15 -0.66
C GLN A 38 -2.84 -55.66 -0.40
N ARG A 39 -2.05 -56.51 -1.05
CA ARG A 39 -2.04 -57.97 -0.86
C ARG A 39 -1.06 -58.43 0.23
N GLY A 40 -0.30 -57.51 0.82
CA GLY A 40 0.74 -57.82 1.81
C GLY A 40 1.94 -58.59 1.25
N LEU A 41 2.18 -58.51 -0.06
CA LEU A 41 3.28 -59.20 -0.73
C LEU A 41 4.54 -58.34 -0.68
N LEU A 42 5.68 -58.94 -0.30
CA LEU A 42 7.00 -58.29 -0.24
C LEU A 42 7.11 -57.10 0.72
N CYS A 43 6.13 -56.88 1.61
CA CYS A 43 6.21 -55.86 2.65
C CYS A 43 7.29 -56.24 3.69
N ASP A 44 8.32 -55.41 3.81
CA ASP A 44 9.49 -55.57 4.67
C ASP A 44 9.43 -54.67 5.93
N ILE A 45 8.35 -53.90 6.08
CA ILE A 45 8.08 -53.09 7.26
C ILE A 45 6.59 -52.98 7.61
N VAL A 46 6.30 -52.95 8.91
CA VAL A 46 4.99 -52.62 9.49
C VAL A 46 5.13 -51.40 10.39
N LEU A 47 4.41 -50.32 10.04
CA LEU A 47 4.31 -49.12 10.85
C LEU A 47 3.14 -49.27 11.83
N HIS A 48 3.42 -49.10 13.11
CA HIS A 48 2.45 -49.12 14.19
C HIS A 48 2.15 -47.68 14.64
N VAL A 49 0.89 -47.27 14.52
CA VAL A 49 0.42 -45.98 15.05
C VAL A 49 -0.85 -46.20 15.86
N ALA A 50 -0.77 -45.91 17.16
CA ALA A 50 -1.79 -46.25 18.14
C ALA A 50 -2.24 -47.72 18.01
N ALA A 51 -3.45 -47.99 17.53
CA ALA A 51 -4.00 -49.34 17.33
C ALA A 51 -4.01 -49.81 15.86
N LYS A 52 -3.49 -49.01 14.92
CA LYS A 52 -3.53 -49.30 13.48
C LYS A 52 -2.17 -49.78 12.97
N GLU A 53 -2.18 -50.92 12.28
CA GLU A 53 -1.00 -51.48 11.60
C GLU A 53 -1.03 -51.13 10.10
N ILE A 54 0.06 -50.56 9.60
CA ILE A 54 0.19 -50.19 8.18
C ILE A 54 1.40 -50.90 7.59
N ARG A 55 1.15 -51.82 6.65
CA ARG A 55 2.22 -52.54 5.91
C ARG A 55 2.72 -51.69 4.74
N ALA A 56 4.04 -51.65 4.54
CA ALA A 56 4.67 -50.92 3.46
C ALA A 56 6.02 -51.56 3.04
N HIS A 57 6.64 -50.99 2.00
CA HIS A 57 7.97 -51.32 1.52
C HIS A 57 8.98 -50.23 1.94
N LYS A 58 10.09 -50.60 2.57
CA LYS A 58 11.15 -49.68 3.03
C LYS A 58 11.69 -48.85 1.88
N VAL A 59 11.89 -49.46 0.71
CA VAL A 59 12.42 -48.77 -0.48
C VAL A 59 11.50 -47.64 -0.96
N VAL A 60 10.19 -47.84 -0.96
CA VAL A 60 9.21 -46.83 -1.40
C VAL A 60 9.18 -45.67 -0.41
N LEU A 61 9.11 -45.97 0.89
CA LEU A 61 9.10 -44.95 1.94
C LEU A 61 10.40 -44.15 1.97
N ALA A 62 11.56 -44.81 1.89
CA ALA A 62 12.87 -44.17 1.84
C ALA A 62 13.07 -43.32 0.57
N SER A 63 12.46 -43.70 -0.56
CA SER A 63 12.56 -42.92 -1.78
C SER A 63 11.75 -41.62 -1.74
N CYS A 64 10.65 -41.60 -0.98
CA CYS A 64 9.71 -40.48 -0.93
C CYS A 64 10.00 -39.53 0.25
N SER A 65 10.49 -40.06 1.38
CA SER A 65 10.69 -39.32 2.62
C SER A 65 12.15 -39.39 3.09
N PRO A 66 12.82 -38.23 3.23
CA PRO A 66 14.15 -38.16 3.83
C PRO A 66 14.19 -38.69 5.27
N TYR A 67 13.10 -38.56 6.03
CA TYR A 67 12.99 -39.10 7.39
C TYR A 67 13.08 -40.63 7.37
N PHE A 68 12.29 -41.30 6.53
CA PHE A 68 12.36 -42.75 6.39
C PHE A 68 13.68 -43.22 5.75
N HIS A 69 14.24 -42.43 4.84
CA HIS A 69 15.57 -42.70 4.30
C HIS A 69 16.61 -42.76 5.42
N ALA A 70 16.73 -41.69 6.21
CA ALA A 70 17.68 -41.63 7.32
C ALA A 70 17.43 -42.72 8.37
N MET A 71 16.16 -43.04 8.66
CA MET A 71 15.80 -44.12 9.59
C MET A 71 16.26 -45.49 9.11
N PHE A 72 16.17 -45.78 7.80
CA PHE A 72 16.51 -47.10 7.26
C PHE A 72 17.97 -47.24 6.81
N THR A 73 18.66 -46.15 6.49
CA THR A 73 20.05 -46.19 6.00
C THR A 73 21.11 -45.90 7.07
N ASN A 74 20.77 -45.21 8.17
CA ASN A 74 21.73 -45.01 9.25
C ASN A 74 21.90 -46.30 10.09
N GLU A 75 23.07 -46.45 10.73
CA GLU A 75 23.40 -47.55 11.66
C GLU A 75 22.60 -47.49 12.99
N MET A 76 21.37 -47.00 12.97
CA MET A 76 20.45 -47.03 14.10
C MET A 76 19.75 -48.40 14.24
N SER A 77 19.27 -48.71 15.44
CA SER A 77 18.59 -49.97 15.79
C SER A 77 17.38 -50.29 14.90
N GLU A 78 16.70 -49.26 14.42
CA GLU A 78 15.48 -49.25 13.62
C GLU A 78 15.72 -49.77 12.19
N SER A 79 16.95 -49.67 11.67
CA SER A 79 17.34 -50.22 10.36
C SER A 79 17.10 -51.75 10.28
N ARG A 80 17.31 -52.45 11.41
CA ARG A 80 17.17 -53.90 11.55
C ARG A 80 15.79 -54.36 12.00
N GLN A 81 14.91 -53.44 12.36
CA GLN A 81 13.57 -53.77 12.84
C GLN A 81 12.58 -53.91 11.67
N THR A 82 11.65 -54.86 11.80
CA THR A 82 10.51 -55.07 10.88
C THR A 82 9.25 -54.35 11.37
N HIS A 83 9.24 -53.88 12.61
CA HIS A 83 8.13 -53.15 13.23
C HIS A 83 8.66 -51.83 13.78
N VAL A 84 8.06 -50.71 13.36
CA VAL A 84 8.42 -49.37 13.85
C VAL A 84 7.18 -48.71 14.41
N THR A 85 7.24 -48.25 15.66
CA THR A 85 6.17 -47.50 16.32
C THR A 85 6.41 -46.01 16.13
N LEU A 86 5.48 -45.32 15.46
CA LEU A 86 5.52 -43.87 15.31
C LEU A 86 4.58 -43.25 16.35
N HIS A 87 5.14 -42.38 17.17
CA HIS A 87 4.39 -41.58 18.14
C HIS A 87 4.03 -40.22 17.53
N ASP A 88 2.96 -39.60 18.04
CA ASP A 88 2.54 -38.23 17.68
C ASP A 88 2.05 -38.02 16.23
N ILE A 89 1.56 -39.08 15.57
CA ILE A 89 0.92 -39.01 14.25
C ILE A 89 -0.49 -39.57 14.32
N ASP A 90 -1.44 -38.90 13.67
CA ASP A 90 -2.80 -39.42 13.52
C ASP A 90 -2.83 -40.65 12.58
N PRO A 91 -3.50 -41.76 12.94
CA PRO A 91 -3.53 -42.99 12.13
C PRO A 91 -4.12 -42.82 10.73
N GLN A 92 -5.05 -41.87 10.55
CA GLN A 92 -5.67 -41.61 9.26
C GLN A 92 -4.76 -40.74 8.39
N ALA A 93 -4.09 -39.75 8.98
CA ALA A 93 -3.08 -38.94 8.30
C ALA A 93 -1.90 -39.80 7.81
N LEU A 94 -1.37 -40.70 8.64
CA LEU A 94 -0.27 -41.58 8.21
C LEU A 94 -0.67 -42.49 7.05
N ASP A 95 -1.88 -43.05 7.09
CA ASP A 95 -2.36 -43.92 6.02
C ASP A 95 -2.50 -43.17 4.68
N GLN A 96 -2.97 -41.91 4.72
CA GLN A 96 -3.00 -41.03 3.56
C GLN A 96 -1.60 -40.71 3.03
N LEU A 97 -0.63 -40.45 3.90
CA LEU A 97 0.77 -40.18 3.51
C LEU A 97 1.46 -41.41 2.92
N VAL A 98 1.23 -42.59 3.51
CA VAL A 98 1.73 -43.84 2.94
C VAL A 98 1.06 -44.10 1.60
N GLN A 99 -0.26 -43.89 1.46
CA GLN A 99 -0.94 -44.03 0.18
C GLN A 99 -0.35 -43.07 -0.88
N PHE A 100 -0.12 -41.81 -0.51
CA PHE A 100 0.54 -40.82 -1.37
C PHE A 100 1.92 -41.28 -1.85
N ALA A 101 2.71 -41.97 -1.03
CA ALA A 101 4.00 -42.50 -1.45
C ALA A 101 3.90 -43.54 -2.61
N TYR A 102 2.74 -44.18 -2.80
CA TYR A 102 2.50 -45.12 -3.90
C TYR A 102 1.71 -44.54 -5.06
N THR A 103 0.76 -43.62 -4.79
CA THR A 103 -0.13 -43.07 -5.83
C THR A 103 0.31 -41.71 -6.35
N ALA A 104 1.14 -40.98 -5.61
CA ALA A 104 1.45 -39.56 -5.82
C ALA A 104 0.22 -38.64 -5.79
N GLU A 105 -0.91 -39.10 -5.23
CA GLU A 105 -2.17 -38.36 -5.14
C GLU A 105 -2.60 -38.22 -3.68
N ILE A 106 -3.01 -37.02 -3.29
CA ILE A 106 -3.55 -36.74 -1.96
C ILE A 106 -4.68 -35.72 -2.03
N VAL A 107 -5.72 -35.93 -1.23
CA VAL A 107 -6.87 -35.03 -1.11
C VAL A 107 -6.74 -34.26 0.19
N VAL A 108 -6.62 -32.93 0.10
CA VAL A 108 -6.54 -32.03 1.25
C VAL A 108 -7.88 -31.30 1.40
N GLY A 109 -8.44 -31.28 2.60
CA GLY A 109 -9.68 -30.59 2.96
C GLY A 109 -9.65 -30.09 4.41
N GLU A 110 -10.73 -29.46 4.84
CA GLU A 110 -10.81 -28.80 6.16
C GLU A 110 -10.65 -29.78 7.33
N GLY A 111 -11.24 -30.98 7.21
CA GLY A 111 -11.22 -31.98 8.27
C GLY A 111 -9.89 -32.73 8.43
N ASN A 112 -8.99 -32.69 7.44
CA ASN A 112 -7.71 -33.43 7.50
C ASN A 112 -6.47 -32.53 7.51
N VAL A 113 -6.55 -31.26 7.09
CA VAL A 113 -5.36 -30.41 6.97
C VAL A 113 -4.63 -30.20 8.30
N GLN A 114 -5.37 -30.12 9.41
CA GLN A 114 -4.81 -29.93 10.75
C GLN A 114 -3.99 -31.14 11.24
N THR A 115 -4.35 -32.36 10.84
CA THR A 115 -3.62 -33.59 11.20
C THR A 115 -2.59 -33.99 10.15
N LEU A 116 -2.84 -33.64 8.89
CA LEU A 116 -1.99 -33.99 7.75
C LEU A 116 -0.73 -33.12 7.66
N LEU A 117 -0.82 -31.81 7.87
CA LEU A 117 0.35 -30.92 7.79
C LEU A 117 1.44 -31.27 8.82
N PRO A 118 1.13 -31.50 10.12
CA PRO A 118 2.14 -31.87 11.10
C PRO A 118 2.80 -33.20 10.76
N ALA A 119 2.01 -34.19 10.33
CA ALA A 119 2.50 -35.50 9.92
C ALA A 119 3.41 -35.40 8.68
N ALA A 120 3.04 -34.60 7.67
CA ALA A 120 3.85 -34.36 6.49
C ALA A 120 5.15 -33.62 6.82
N SER A 121 5.11 -32.68 7.76
CA SER A 121 6.30 -31.94 8.22
C SER A 121 7.28 -32.86 8.96
N LEU A 122 6.77 -33.69 9.88
CA LEU A 122 7.56 -34.67 10.64
C LEU A 122 8.23 -35.70 9.71
N LEU A 123 7.48 -36.22 8.74
CA LEU A 123 7.98 -37.17 7.74
C LEU A 123 8.74 -36.48 6.59
N GLN A 124 8.92 -35.16 6.63
CA GLN A 124 9.64 -34.37 5.62
C GLN A 124 9.12 -34.54 4.18
N LEU A 125 7.80 -34.76 4.03
CA LEU A 125 7.12 -34.86 2.74
C LEU A 125 6.76 -33.46 2.22
N ASN A 126 7.77 -32.76 1.68
CA ASN A 126 7.65 -31.36 1.23
C ASN A 126 6.50 -31.14 0.23
N GLY A 127 6.27 -32.08 -0.71
CA GLY A 127 5.20 -31.95 -1.70
C GLY A 127 3.79 -31.91 -1.08
N VAL A 128 3.55 -32.72 -0.05
CA VAL A 128 2.28 -32.71 0.69
C VAL A 128 2.19 -31.47 1.57
N ARG A 129 3.28 -31.10 2.26
CA ARG A 129 3.35 -29.88 3.07
C ARG A 129 2.97 -28.65 2.24
N ASP A 130 3.56 -28.51 1.06
CA ASP A 130 3.33 -27.36 0.19
C ASP A 130 1.88 -27.35 -0.37
N ALA A 131 1.29 -28.53 -0.61
CA ALA A 131 -0.13 -28.65 -0.98
C ALA A 131 -1.06 -28.23 0.17
N CYS A 132 -0.78 -28.65 1.40
CA CYS A 132 -1.50 -28.22 2.60
C CYS A 132 -1.36 -26.71 2.84
N CYS A 133 -0.16 -26.14 2.68
CA CYS A 133 0.05 -24.70 2.77
C CYS A 133 -0.76 -23.93 1.72
N LYS A 134 -0.78 -24.39 0.46
CA LYS A 134 -1.60 -23.78 -0.60
C LYS A 134 -3.10 -23.82 -0.29
N PHE A 135 -3.58 -24.93 0.26
CA PHE A 135 -4.97 -25.05 0.70
C PHE A 135 -5.29 -24.03 1.80
N LEU A 136 -4.47 -23.94 2.85
CA LEU A 136 -4.65 -22.96 3.93
C LEU A 136 -4.59 -21.52 3.44
N LEU A 137 -3.71 -21.20 2.49
CA LEU A 137 -3.64 -19.86 1.88
C LEU A 137 -4.93 -19.50 1.13
N SER A 138 -5.55 -20.47 0.46
CA SER A 138 -6.81 -20.25 -0.27
C SER A 138 -8.03 -20.05 0.63
N GLN A 139 -7.92 -20.44 1.91
CA GLN A 139 -9.01 -20.38 2.91
C GLN A 139 -8.74 -19.32 3.99
N LEU A 140 -7.82 -18.37 3.76
CA LEU A 140 -7.56 -17.28 4.71
C LEU A 140 -8.79 -16.36 4.82
N ASP A 141 -9.29 -16.22 6.03
CA ASP A 141 -10.43 -15.39 6.41
C ASP A 141 -10.10 -14.61 7.71
N PRO A 142 -10.69 -13.42 7.95
CA PRO A 142 -10.44 -12.67 9.17
C PRO A 142 -10.73 -13.47 10.45
N SER A 143 -11.64 -14.45 10.41
CA SER A 143 -12.00 -15.29 11.56
C SER A 143 -11.00 -16.42 11.87
N ASN A 144 -10.19 -16.86 10.91
CA ASN A 144 -9.30 -18.03 11.06
C ASN A 144 -7.81 -17.70 10.90
N CYS A 145 -7.49 -16.49 10.47
CA CYS A 145 -6.12 -16.11 10.09
C CYS A 145 -5.13 -16.14 11.27
N LEU A 146 -5.59 -15.87 12.50
CA LEU A 146 -4.76 -15.95 13.70
C LEU A 146 -4.48 -17.39 14.09
N GLY A 147 -5.49 -18.26 14.02
CA GLY A 147 -5.33 -19.71 14.15
C GLY A 147 -4.34 -20.29 13.14
N ILE A 148 -4.50 -19.96 11.84
CA ILE A 148 -3.58 -20.42 10.78
C ILE A 148 -2.16 -19.89 10.99
N ARG A 149 -2.01 -18.63 11.44
CA ARG A 149 -0.70 -18.05 11.78
C ARG A 149 -0.04 -18.81 12.93
N GLY A 150 -0.76 -19.07 14.02
CA GLY A 150 -0.24 -19.84 15.16
C GLY A 150 0.12 -21.28 14.79
N PHE A 151 -0.70 -21.91 13.95
CA PHE A 151 -0.44 -23.24 13.41
C PHE A 151 0.81 -23.27 12.52
N ALA A 152 1.00 -22.25 11.66
CA ALA A 152 2.20 -22.14 10.84
C ALA A 152 3.48 -21.92 11.66
N ASP A 153 3.40 -21.17 12.76
CA ASP A 153 4.50 -20.95 13.71
C ASP A 153 4.89 -22.26 14.40
N ALA A 154 3.91 -23.01 14.92
CA ALA A 154 4.13 -24.30 15.58
C ALA A 154 4.79 -25.35 14.67
N HIS A 155 4.52 -25.31 13.36
CA HIS A 155 5.07 -26.27 12.38
C HIS A 155 6.20 -25.71 11.52
N SER A 156 6.77 -24.54 11.89
CA SER A 156 7.91 -23.90 11.19
C SER A 156 7.67 -23.67 9.68
N CYS A 157 6.42 -23.46 9.28
CA CYS A 157 6.03 -23.18 7.90
C CYS A 157 6.21 -21.69 7.59
N SER A 158 7.44 -21.28 7.29
CA SER A 158 7.80 -19.85 7.21
C SER A 158 7.04 -19.07 6.12
N ASP A 159 6.76 -19.66 4.96
CA ASP A 159 6.04 -18.98 3.88
C ASP A 159 4.56 -18.79 4.20
N LEU A 160 3.91 -19.82 4.76
CA LEU A 160 2.54 -19.73 5.25
C LEU A 160 2.44 -18.73 6.40
N LEU A 161 3.39 -18.73 7.34
CA LEU A 161 3.44 -17.81 8.46
C LEU A 161 3.54 -16.36 7.97
N LYS A 162 4.44 -16.06 7.03
CA LYS A 162 4.60 -14.72 6.45
C LYS A 162 3.33 -14.26 5.72
N ALA A 163 2.72 -15.14 4.95
CA ALA A 163 1.50 -14.81 4.21
C ALA A 163 0.29 -14.60 5.14
N ALA A 164 0.09 -15.47 6.13
CA ALA A 164 -0.95 -15.33 7.14
C ALA A 164 -0.73 -14.07 7.99
N HIS A 165 0.51 -13.79 8.40
CA HIS A 165 0.86 -12.57 9.13
C HIS A 165 0.57 -11.32 8.29
N ARG A 166 0.94 -11.31 7.01
CA ARG A 166 0.62 -10.20 6.09
C ARG A 166 -0.89 -10.00 5.98
N TYR A 167 -1.67 -11.07 5.85
CA TYR A 167 -3.12 -11.01 5.80
C TYR A 167 -3.72 -10.38 7.07
N VAL A 168 -3.23 -10.79 8.26
CA VAL A 168 -3.65 -10.20 9.55
C VAL A 168 -3.38 -8.69 9.58
N LEU A 169 -2.21 -8.25 9.12
CA LEU A 169 -1.87 -6.82 9.09
C LEU A 169 -2.76 -6.04 8.10
N GLN A 170 -3.15 -6.66 6.99
CA GLN A 170 -3.98 -6.05 5.94
C GLN A 170 -5.46 -5.94 6.33
N HIS A 171 -5.98 -6.89 7.11
CA HIS A 171 -7.38 -6.96 7.55
C HIS A 171 -7.55 -6.72 9.05
N PHE A 172 -6.62 -5.98 9.67
CA PHE A 172 -6.54 -5.84 11.13
C PHE A 172 -7.84 -5.36 11.79
N VAL A 173 -8.57 -4.43 11.17
CA VAL A 173 -9.82 -3.87 11.70
C VAL A 173 -10.89 -4.94 11.91
N ASP A 174 -10.97 -5.91 11.00
CA ASP A 174 -11.95 -7.00 11.08
C ASP A 174 -11.46 -8.11 12.01
N VAL A 175 -10.16 -8.45 11.92
CA VAL A 175 -9.53 -9.43 12.82
C VAL A 175 -9.65 -8.99 14.28
N ALA A 176 -9.47 -7.70 14.57
CA ALA A 176 -9.56 -7.15 15.92
C ALA A 176 -10.95 -7.30 16.58
N LYS A 177 -12.01 -7.54 15.79
CA LYS A 177 -13.38 -7.76 16.30
C LYS A 177 -13.66 -9.23 16.63
N THR A 178 -12.79 -10.15 16.18
CA THR A 178 -12.99 -11.60 16.35
C THR A 178 -12.65 -12.06 17.77
N GLU A 179 -13.25 -13.18 18.19
CA GLU A 179 -12.94 -13.81 19.47
C GLU A 179 -11.49 -14.33 19.53
N GLU A 180 -10.94 -14.82 18.40
CA GLU A 180 -9.55 -15.30 18.32
C GLU A 180 -8.58 -14.20 18.77
N PHE A 181 -8.80 -12.95 18.36
CA PHE A 181 -7.97 -11.82 18.77
C PHE A 181 -8.05 -11.56 20.29
N MET A 182 -9.24 -11.65 20.89
CA MET A 182 -9.45 -11.42 22.33
C MET A 182 -8.74 -12.45 23.21
N LEU A 183 -8.56 -13.67 22.69
CA LEU A 183 -7.89 -14.77 23.37
C LEU A 183 -6.35 -14.79 23.18
N LEU A 184 -5.80 -13.91 22.33
CA LEU A 184 -4.35 -13.90 22.07
C LEU A 184 -3.50 -13.56 23.30
N PRO A 185 -2.32 -14.18 23.46
CA PRO A 185 -1.34 -13.79 24.47
C PRO A 185 -0.78 -12.38 24.25
N LEU A 186 -0.41 -11.70 25.34
CA LEU A 186 0.15 -10.33 25.32
C LEU A 186 1.30 -10.14 24.32
N LYS A 187 2.22 -11.13 24.22
CA LYS A 187 3.39 -11.05 23.33
C LYS A 187 2.98 -10.90 21.87
N GLN A 188 1.98 -11.67 21.43
CA GLN A 188 1.51 -11.65 20.04
C GLN A 188 0.70 -10.38 19.74
N VAL A 189 -0.08 -9.88 20.70
CA VAL A 189 -0.80 -8.60 20.55
C VAL A 189 0.17 -7.43 20.44
N LEU A 190 1.21 -7.38 21.29
CA LEU A 190 2.25 -6.35 21.20
C LEU A 190 2.97 -6.39 19.85
N GLU A 191 3.31 -7.57 19.35
CA GLU A 191 3.93 -7.74 18.03
C GLU A 191 3.05 -7.19 16.90
N LEU A 192 1.74 -7.49 16.93
CA LEU A 192 0.80 -6.97 15.92
C LEU A 192 0.63 -5.45 16.02
N VAL A 193 0.33 -4.92 17.21
CA VAL A 193 0.03 -3.49 17.42
C VAL A 193 1.25 -2.60 17.25
N SER A 194 2.46 -3.11 17.52
CA SER A 194 3.70 -2.37 17.28
C SER A 194 4.11 -2.31 15.81
N SER A 195 3.51 -3.12 14.93
CA SER A 195 3.87 -3.17 13.52
C SER A 195 3.52 -1.88 12.78
N ASP A 196 4.50 -1.31 12.09
CA ASP A 196 4.32 -0.11 11.25
C ASP A 196 3.49 -0.40 9.97
N SER A 197 3.34 -1.70 9.64
CA SER A 197 2.68 -2.20 8.43
C SER A 197 1.18 -2.49 8.61
N LEU A 198 0.56 -2.12 9.73
CA LEU A 198 -0.88 -2.28 9.92
C LEU A 198 -1.68 -1.43 8.91
N ASN A 199 -2.67 -2.05 8.28
CA ASN A 199 -3.66 -1.37 7.46
C ASN A 199 -4.84 -0.93 8.32
N VAL A 200 -4.82 0.32 8.78
CA VAL A 200 -5.90 0.92 9.56
C VAL A 200 -6.29 2.28 8.99
N PRO A 201 -7.59 2.63 8.94
CA PRO A 201 -8.04 3.92 8.44
C PRO A 201 -7.66 5.08 9.39
N SER A 202 -7.56 4.79 10.69
CA SER A 202 -7.12 5.73 11.73
C SER A 202 -6.49 4.98 12.90
N GLU A 203 -5.67 5.67 13.70
CA GLU A 203 -5.15 5.11 14.96
C GLU A 203 -6.25 4.93 16.02
N GLU A 204 -7.42 5.53 15.83
CA GLU A 204 -8.55 5.34 16.72
C GLU A 204 -9.03 3.88 16.72
N GLU A 205 -8.99 3.21 15.55
CA GLU A 205 -9.31 1.78 15.45
C GLU A 205 -8.30 0.91 16.20
N VAL A 206 -7.01 1.26 16.16
CA VAL A 206 -5.97 0.55 16.93
C VAL A 206 -6.20 0.72 18.43
N TYR A 207 -6.54 1.94 18.87
CA TYR A 207 -6.89 2.20 20.27
C TYR A 207 -8.12 1.39 20.71
N ARG A 208 -9.20 1.40 19.91
CA ARG A 208 -10.43 0.63 20.19
C ARG A 208 -10.14 -0.87 20.27
N ALA A 209 -9.33 -1.41 19.35
CA ALA A 209 -8.91 -2.81 19.35
C ALA A 209 -8.14 -3.20 20.62
N VAL A 210 -7.13 -2.40 21.00
CA VAL A 210 -6.34 -2.62 22.23
C VAL A 210 -7.24 -2.57 23.47
N LEU A 211 -8.13 -1.58 23.53
CA LEU A 211 -9.02 -1.42 24.68
C LEU A 211 -10.03 -2.57 24.80
N SER A 212 -10.57 -3.05 23.67
CA SER A 212 -11.46 -4.21 23.63
C SER A 212 -10.76 -5.47 24.16
N TRP A 213 -9.51 -5.70 23.74
CA TRP A 213 -8.69 -6.80 24.26
C TRP A 213 -8.45 -6.71 25.76
N VAL A 214 -8.18 -5.51 26.30
CA VAL A 214 -8.00 -5.33 27.76
C VAL A 214 -9.33 -5.53 28.49
N LYS A 215 -10.45 -5.04 27.95
CA LYS A 215 -11.78 -5.13 28.58
C LYS A 215 -12.32 -6.57 28.65
N HIS A 216 -11.83 -7.47 27.80
CA HIS A 216 -12.21 -8.88 27.85
C HIS A 216 -11.75 -9.59 29.14
N ASP A 217 -10.62 -9.19 29.71
CA ASP A 217 -10.10 -9.71 30.98
C ASP A 217 -9.35 -8.59 31.73
N VAL A 218 -10.14 -7.77 32.40
CA VAL A 218 -9.67 -6.55 33.05
C VAL A 218 -8.69 -6.86 34.18
N ASP A 219 -8.96 -7.90 34.96
CA ASP A 219 -8.22 -8.19 36.18
C ASP A 219 -6.78 -8.62 35.90
N ALA A 220 -6.55 -9.50 34.91
CA ALA A 220 -5.19 -9.92 34.56
C ALA A 220 -4.46 -8.91 33.65
N ARG A 221 -5.19 -8.19 32.79
CA ARG A 221 -4.60 -7.37 31.71
C ARG A 221 -4.39 -5.90 32.08
N ARG A 222 -4.98 -5.40 33.17
CA ARG A 222 -4.85 -3.99 33.62
C ARG A 222 -3.39 -3.54 33.75
N GLN A 223 -2.51 -4.39 34.27
CA GLN A 223 -1.07 -4.10 34.42
C GLN A 223 -0.31 -3.91 33.10
N HIS A 224 -0.87 -4.39 31.98
CA HIS A 224 -0.23 -4.35 30.67
C HIS A 224 -0.65 -3.14 29.82
N VAL A 225 -1.65 -2.37 30.27
CA VAL A 225 -2.17 -1.17 29.58
C VAL A 225 -1.06 -0.19 29.20
N PRO A 226 -0.11 0.18 30.09
CA PRO A 226 0.96 1.12 29.72
C PRO A 226 1.84 0.63 28.57
N ARG A 227 2.14 -0.68 28.52
CA ARG A 227 2.95 -1.27 27.44
C ARG A 227 2.22 -1.27 26.11
N LEU A 228 0.91 -1.54 26.12
CA LEU A 228 0.07 -1.52 24.91
C LEU A 228 -0.12 -0.09 24.39
N MET A 229 -0.37 0.88 25.28
CA MET A 229 -0.53 2.29 24.92
C MET A 229 0.76 2.92 24.36
N LYS A 230 1.93 2.39 24.72
CA LYS A 230 3.22 2.75 24.09
C LYS A 230 3.28 2.33 22.60
N CYS A 231 2.49 1.35 22.17
CA CYS A 231 2.41 0.91 20.77
C CYS A 231 1.33 1.65 19.96
N VAL A 232 0.33 2.23 20.63
CA VAL A 232 -0.69 3.08 19.99
C VAL A 232 -0.11 4.47 19.75
N ARG A 233 -0.25 5.00 18.53
CA ARG A 233 0.31 6.30 18.14
C ARG A 233 -0.65 7.43 18.53
N LEU A 234 -0.79 7.65 19.84
CA LEU A 234 -1.69 8.64 20.43
C LEU A 234 -1.59 10.06 19.81
N PRO A 235 -0.42 10.58 19.41
CA PRO A 235 -0.31 11.91 18.77
C PRO A 235 -1.05 12.07 17.44
N LEU A 236 -1.48 10.96 16.82
CA LEU A 236 -2.22 10.95 15.55
C LEU A 236 -3.73 10.79 15.71
N LEU A 237 -4.21 10.66 16.96
CA LEU A 237 -5.63 10.65 17.26
C LEU A 237 -6.20 12.07 17.14
N SER A 238 -7.49 12.19 16.84
CA SER A 238 -8.16 13.49 16.83
C SER A 238 -8.19 14.10 18.25
N ARG A 239 -8.15 15.44 18.34
CA ARG A 239 -8.17 16.13 19.65
C ARG A 239 -9.40 15.76 20.47
N ASP A 240 -10.55 15.68 19.81
CA ASP A 240 -11.83 15.39 20.46
C ASP A 240 -11.86 13.94 20.98
N PHE A 241 -11.23 13.00 20.27
CA PHE A 241 -11.10 11.62 20.73
C PHE A 241 -10.15 11.48 21.93
N LEU A 242 -9.03 12.21 21.93
CA LEU A 242 -8.10 12.21 23.07
C LEU A 242 -8.77 12.71 24.36
N LEU A 243 -9.47 13.84 24.29
CA LEU A 243 -10.12 14.44 25.46
C LEU A 243 -11.41 13.71 25.85
N GLY A 244 -12.20 13.27 24.88
CA GLY A 244 -13.50 12.64 25.11
C GLY A 244 -13.43 11.16 25.49
N HIS A 245 -12.50 10.39 24.91
CA HIS A 245 -12.41 8.95 25.11
C HIS A 245 -11.16 8.52 25.86
N VAL A 246 -9.98 9.05 25.54
CA VAL A 246 -8.72 8.57 26.15
C VAL A 246 -8.54 9.09 27.58
N ASP A 247 -8.79 10.37 27.84
CA ASP A 247 -8.70 10.93 29.21
C ASP A 247 -9.86 10.49 30.13
N ALA A 248 -11.05 10.25 29.54
CA ALA A 248 -12.23 9.79 30.27
C ALA A 248 -12.15 8.32 30.71
N GLU A 249 -11.38 7.48 29.99
CA GLU A 249 -11.29 6.06 30.28
C GLU A 249 -10.49 5.80 31.57
N SER A 250 -11.14 5.18 32.56
CA SER A 250 -10.55 4.94 33.87
C SER A 250 -9.26 4.12 33.80
N LEU A 251 -9.18 3.12 32.91
CA LEU A 251 -8.00 2.26 32.76
C LEU A 251 -6.72 3.04 32.38
N VAL A 252 -6.87 4.12 31.62
CA VAL A 252 -5.76 4.99 31.17
C VAL A 252 -5.41 6.00 32.26
N ARG A 253 -6.43 6.64 32.86
CA ARG A 253 -6.27 7.71 33.86
C ARG A 253 -5.56 7.27 35.15
N HIS A 254 -5.68 6.00 35.54
CA HIS A 254 -5.07 5.48 36.77
C HIS A 254 -3.56 5.21 36.65
N HIS A 255 -2.98 5.16 35.45
CA HIS A 255 -1.57 4.85 35.24
C HIS A 255 -0.74 6.11 34.93
N PRO A 256 0.37 6.37 35.65
CA PRO A 256 1.21 7.55 35.42
C PRO A 256 1.86 7.55 34.04
N ASP A 257 2.42 6.41 33.60
CA ASP A 257 3.01 6.24 32.26
C ASP A 257 2.06 6.65 31.12
N CYS A 258 0.77 6.35 31.26
CA CYS A 258 -0.23 6.71 30.25
C CYS A 258 -0.50 8.22 30.21
N LYS A 259 -0.37 8.91 31.34
CA LYS A 259 -0.48 10.38 31.40
C LYS A 259 0.68 11.05 30.68
N ASP A 260 1.89 10.53 30.82
CA ASP A 260 3.06 11.07 30.09
C ASP A 260 2.87 10.93 28.57
N LEU A 261 2.33 9.80 28.11
CA LEU A 261 1.98 9.60 26.70
C LEU A 261 0.85 10.53 26.22
N LEU A 262 -0.12 10.82 27.08
CA LEU A 262 -1.19 11.77 26.79
C LEU A 262 -0.64 13.20 26.69
N ILE A 263 0.27 13.57 27.60
CA ILE A 263 0.95 14.87 27.59
C ILE A 263 1.80 15.01 26.32
N GLU A 264 2.52 13.96 25.90
CA GLU A 264 3.23 13.92 24.61
C GLU A 264 2.28 14.21 23.45
N ALA A 265 1.14 13.51 23.39
CA ALA A 265 0.13 13.72 22.35
C ALA A 265 -0.41 15.16 22.38
N LEU A 266 -0.85 15.65 23.54
CA LEU A 266 -1.37 17.01 23.69
C LEU A 266 -0.34 18.07 23.28
N LYS A 267 0.94 17.88 23.62
CA LYS A 267 2.03 18.77 23.17
C LYS A 267 2.15 18.78 21.65
N PHE A 268 1.98 17.64 20.98
CA PHE A 268 1.99 17.53 19.52
C PHE A 268 0.82 18.27 18.85
N HIS A 269 -0.36 18.33 19.49
CA HIS A 269 -1.48 19.15 19.03
C HIS A 269 -1.27 20.64 19.32
N LEU A 270 -0.68 21.00 20.46
CA LEU A 270 -0.48 22.39 20.87
C LEU A 270 0.66 23.09 20.11
N LEU A 271 1.64 22.34 19.59
CA LEU A 271 2.81 22.89 18.90
C LEU A 271 2.94 22.36 17.44
N PRO A 272 2.04 22.73 16.51
CA PRO A 272 2.09 22.26 15.13
C PRO A 272 3.38 22.61 14.39
N GLU A 273 3.97 23.77 14.69
CA GLU A 273 5.20 24.28 14.07
C GLU A 273 6.41 23.40 14.39
N GLN A 274 6.41 22.77 15.57
CA GLN A 274 7.51 21.91 16.04
C GLN A 274 7.32 20.44 15.67
N ARG A 275 6.26 20.06 14.92
CA ARG A 275 6.02 18.66 14.53
C ARG A 275 7.18 18.03 13.77
N GLY A 276 7.91 18.83 12.98
CA GLY A 276 9.13 18.37 12.29
C GLY A 276 10.25 17.96 13.24
N VAL A 277 10.38 18.64 14.39
CA VAL A 277 11.42 18.41 15.41
C VAL A 277 10.98 17.38 16.45
N LEU A 278 9.69 17.34 16.78
CA LEU A 278 9.07 16.37 17.69
C LEU A 278 8.90 14.97 17.07
N GLY A 279 9.52 14.72 15.91
CA GLY A 279 9.35 13.51 15.12
C GLY A 279 9.89 12.25 15.82
N THR A 280 9.03 11.52 16.53
CA THR A 280 9.28 10.15 17.00
C THR A 280 8.57 9.12 16.13
N SER A 281 8.85 7.82 16.29
CA SER A 281 8.11 6.74 15.61
C SER A 281 6.59 6.80 15.86
N ARG A 282 6.16 7.36 17.00
CA ARG A 282 4.75 7.53 17.40
C ARG A 282 4.04 8.72 16.71
N THR A 283 4.79 9.62 16.07
CA THR A 283 4.23 10.82 15.39
C THR A 283 4.14 10.67 13.88
N ARG A 284 4.54 9.50 13.35
CA ARG A 284 4.47 9.19 11.92
C ARG A 284 3.27 8.28 11.67
N PRO A 285 2.47 8.46 10.61
CA PRO A 285 1.40 7.52 10.23
C PRO A 285 1.93 6.13 9.85
N ARG A 286 1.09 5.10 9.95
CA ARG A 286 1.44 3.72 9.54
C ARG A 286 1.47 3.62 8.02
N ARG A 287 2.31 2.74 7.49
CA ARG A 287 2.41 2.49 6.05
C ARG A 287 2.32 1.00 5.81
N CYS A 288 1.19 0.56 5.26
CA CYS A 288 0.97 -0.85 5.04
C CYS A 288 1.93 -1.43 3.98
N GLU A 289 2.42 -2.65 4.23
CA GLU A 289 3.32 -3.36 3.33
C GLU A 289 2.56 -3.88 2.11
N GLY A 290 3.01 -3.52 0.92
CA GLY A 290 2.36 -3.86 -0.35
C GLY A 290 1.38 -2.80 -0.85
N ALA A 291 1.20 -1.68 -0.13
CA ALA A 291 0.51 -0.51 -0.66
C ALA A 291 1.31 0.06 -1.83
N GLY A 292 0.63 0.30 -2.96
CA GLY A 292 1.18 0.93 -4.14
C GLY A 292 0.61 2.33 -4.35
N PRO A 293 1.34 3.20 -5.04
CA PRO A 293 0.88 4.56 -5.25
C PRO A 293 -0.21 4.59 -6.34
N VAL A 294 -1.30 5.28 -6.02
CA VAL A 294 -2.42 5.54 -6.91
C VAL A 294 -2.55 7.05 -7.07
N LEU A 295 -2.55 7.51 -8.31
CA LEU A 295 -2.65 8.93 -8.65
C LEU A 295 -4.12 9.29 -8.85
N PHE A 296 -4.58 10.37 -8.21
CA PHE A 296 -5.95 10.86 -8.33
C PHE A 296 -5.97 12.19 -9.11
N ALA A 297 -6.78 12.26 -10.15
CA ALA A 297 -7.11 13.47 -10.88
C ALA A 297 -8.50 13.97 -10.44
N VAL A 298 -8.53 15.17 -9.86
CA VAL A 298 -9.69 15.71 -9.14
C VAL A 298 -10.17 16.99 -9.82
N GLY A 299 -11.44 16.99 -10.23
CA GLY A 299 -12.11 18.16 -10.80
C GLY A 299 -11.46 18.66 -12.09
N GLY A 300 -11.24 19.98 -12.18
CA GLY A 300 -10.76 20.65 -13.38
C GLY A 300 -11.89 21.17 -14.26
N GLY A 301 -11.52 21.67 -15.44
CA GLY A 301 -12.46 22.20 -16.43
C GLY A 301 -12.10 21.78 -17.85
N SER A 302 -13.11 21.72 -18.71
CA SER A 302 -12.97 21.59 -20.15
C SER A 302 -13.67 22.76 -20.84
N LEU A 303 -13.76 22.72 -22.17
CA LEU A 303 -14.40 23.80 -22.93
C LEU A 303 -15.87 23.95 -22.47
N PHE A 304 -16.19 25.08 -21.84
CA PHE A 304 -17.50 25.43 -21.28
C PHE A 304 -18.02 24.54 -20.12
N ALA A 305 -17.18 23.71 -19.50
CA ALA A 305 -17.61 22.84 -18.40
C ALA A 305 -16.62 22.83 -17.23
N ILE A 306 -17.18 22.75 -16.02
CA ILE A 306 -16.45 22.55 -14.76
C ILE A 306 -16.82 21.17 -14.22
N HIS A 307 -15.81 20.39 -13.85
CA HIS A 307 -15.96 19.00 -13.43
C HIS A 307 -16.00 18.88 -11.91
N GLY A 308 -16.86 17.99 -11.42
CA GLY A 308 -16.82 17.46 -10.05
C GLY A 308 -16.40 16.00 -10.01
N ASP A 309 -16.41 15.33 -11.16
CA ASP A 309 -15.96 13.95 -11.31
C ASP A 309 -14.45 13.82 -11.06
N CYS A 310 -14.08 12.66 -10.52
CA CYS A 310 -12.72 12.33 -10.15
C CYS A 310 -12.36 10.96 -10.71
N GLU A 311 -11.10 10.77 -11.06
CA GLU A 311 -10.59 9.52 -11.59
C GLU A 311 -9.23 9.19 -10.98
N ALA A 312 -8.93 7.91 -10.87
CA ALA A 312 -7.74 7.40 -10.21
C ALA A 312 -7.00 6.42 -11.12
N TYR A 313 -5.68 6.54 -11.14
CA TYR A 313 -4.78 5.81 -12.02
C TYR A 313 -3.98 4.80 -11.23
N ASP A 314 -4.18 3.54 -11.57
CA ASP A 314 -3.42 2.41 -11.04
C ASP A 314 -2.15 2.21 -11.86
N THR A 315 -1.00 2.46 -11.22
CA THR A 315 0.32 2.29 -11.83
C THR A 315 0.64 0.84 -12.20
N ARG A 316 0.07 -0.13 -11.48
CA ARG A 316 0.35 -1.55 -11.69
C ARG A 316 -0.34 -2.09 -12.93
N THR A 317 -1.49 -1.52 -13.29
CA THR A 317 -2.30 -1.95 -14.43
C THR A 317 -2.31 -0.96 -15.59
N ASP A 318 -1.72 0.24 -15.43
CA ASP A 318 -1.72 1.34 -16.41
C ASP A 318 -3.15 1.71 -16.85
N ARG A 319 -4.06 1.76 -15.87
CA ARG A 319 -5.50 1.99 -16.10
C ARG A 319 -6.09 3.05 -15.19
N TRP A 320 -7.02 3.80 -15.78
CA TRP A 320 -7.85 4.78 -15.08
C TRP A 320 -9.15 4.13 -14.59
N HIS A 321 -9.60 4.55 -13.41
CA HIS A 321 -10.83 4.12 -12.77
C HIS A 321 -11.60 5.35 -12.30
N VAL A 322 -12.91 5.40 -12.56
CA VAL A 322 -13.76 6.47 -12.03
C VAL A 322 -13.98 6.23 -10.54
N VAL A 323 -13.81 7.27 -9.73
CA VAL A 323 -14.06 7.25 -8.28
C VAL A 323 -15.19 8.22 -7.93
N ALA A 324 -15.59 8.27 -6.66
CA ALA A 324 -16.67 9.15 -6.23
C ALA A 324 -16.40 10.60 -6.63
N SER A 325 -17.45 11.27 -7.10
CA SER A 325 -17.41 12.68 -7.46
C SER A 325 -17.47 13.56 -6.22
N MET A 326 -16.81 14.72 -6.28
CA MET A 326 -16.94 15.77 -5.28
C MET A 326 -18.38 16.28 -5.20
N SER A 327 -18.74 16.82 -4.05
CA SER A 327 -20.04 17.47 -3.85
C SER A 327 -20.17 18.76 -4.65
N THR A 328 -19.06 19.52 -4.77
CA THR A 328 -18.98 20.75 -5.55
C THR A 328 -18.12 20.54 -6.79
N ARG A 329 -18.52 21.15 -7.92
CA ARG A 329 -17.69 21.20 -9.12
C ARG A 329 -16.56 22.20 -8.92
N ARG A 330 -15.31 21.82 -9.19
CA ARG A 330 -14.14 22.65 -8.87
C ARG A 330 -13.09 22.59 -9.98
N ALA A 331 -12.90 23.69 -10.71
CA ALA A 331 -11.69 23.92 -11.49
C ALA A 331 -10.72 24.82 -10.71
N ARG A 332 -9.43 24.82 -11.10
CA ARG A 332 -8.39 25.65 -10.46
C ARG A 332 -8.29 25.38 -8.95
N VAL A 333 -8.60 24.15 -8.57
CA VAL A 333 -8.64 23.63 -7.21
C VAL A 333 -7.23 23.28 -6.75
N GLY A 334 -6.93 23.51 -5.48
CA GLY A 334 -5.70 23.02 -4.87
C GLY A 334 -5.94 21.64 -4.28
N VAL A 335 -5.10 20.66 -4.61
CA VAL A 335 -5.24 19.28 -4.13
C VAL A 335 -3.95 18.81 -3.48
N ALA A 336 -4.06 18.19 -2.31
CA ALA A 336 -2.92 17.54 -1.66
C ALA A 336 -3.38 16.36 -0.80
N ALA A 337 -2.45 15.45 -0.54
CA ALA A 337 -2.65 14.29 0.33
C ALA A 337 -2.09 14.56 1.73
N VAL A 338 -2.89 14.36 2.77
CA VAL A 338 -2.48 14.42 4.18
C VAL A 338 -3.13 13.28 4.93
N GLY A 339 -2.37 12.51 5.72
CA GLY A 339 -2.93 11.43 6.55
C GLY A 339 -3.69 10.36 5.77
N ASN A 340 -3.22 10.01 4.56
CA ASN A 340 -3.88 9.07 3.64
C ASN A 340 -5.29 9.48 3.16
N ARG A 341 -5.61 10.78 3.20
CA ARG A 341 -6.81 11.38 2.62
C ARG A 341 -6.43 12.44 1.61
N LEU A 342 -7.28 12.66 0.60
CA LEU A 342 -7.12 13.79 -0.31
C LEU A 342 -7.93 14.98 0.20
N TYR A 343 -7.40 16.18 0.03
CA TYR A 343 -8.10 17.42 0.31
C TYR A 343 -8.24 18.23 -0.97
N ALA A 344 -9.47 18.56 -1.34
CA ALA A 344 -9.81 19.49 -2.42
C ALA A 344 -10.13 20.86 -1.81
N VAL A 345 -9.25 21.83 -2.03
CA VAL A 345 -9.25 23.12 -1.33
C VAL A 345 -9.59 24.25 -2.31
N GLY A 346 -10.67 24.98 -2.02
CA GLY A 346 -11.08 26.15 -2.79
C GLY A 346 -11.41 25.79 -4.25
N GLY A 347 -10.96 26.61 -5.18
CA GLY A 347 -11.24 26.49 -6.62
C GLY A 347 -12.36 27.42 -7.08
N TYR A 348 -12.88 27.14 -8.27
CA TYR A 348 -13.90 27.92 -8.96
C TYR A 348 -14.97 26.98 -9.53
N ASP A 349 -16.24 27.23 -9.22
CA ASP A 349 -17.37 26.38 -9.61
C ASP A 349 -18.03 26.75 -10.95
N GLY A 350 -17.53 27.81 -11.61
CA GLY A 350 -18.15 28.40 -12.81
C GLY A 350 -18.85 29.73 -12.53
N THR A 351 -19.07 30.06 -11.26
CA THR A 351 -19.74 31.30 -10.81
C THR A 351 -18.91 32.05 -9.78
N SER A 352 -18.41 31.36 -8.75
CA SER A 352 -17.73 31.94 -7.60
C SER A 352 -16.39 31.28 -7.30
N ASP A 353 -15.43 32.07 -6.82
CA ASP A 353 -14.26 31.55 -6.13
C ASP A 353 -14.68 31.00 -4.75
N LEU A 354 -14.19 29.81 -4.41
CA LEU A 354 -14.64 29.03 -3.27
C LEU A 354 -13.67 29.14 -2.08
N ALA A 355 -14.22 29.16 -0.87
CA ALA A 355 -13.47 28.95 0.38
C ALA A 355 -13.65 27.53 0.94
N THR A 356 -14.64 26.79 0.42
CA THR A 356 -15.02 25.46 0.93
C THR A 356 -13.94 24.42 0.62
N VAL A 357 -13.87 23.40 1.48
CA VAL A 357 -12.91 22.31 1.40
C VAL A 357 -13.66 20.98 1.50
N GLU A 358 -13.21 19.98 0.77
CA GLU A 358 -13.76 18.62 0.82
C GLU A 358 -12.60 17.63 1.01
N SER A 359 -12.83 16.57 1.77
CA SER A 359 -11.87 15.48 1.98
C SER A 359 -12.39 14.18 1.38
N TYR A 360 -11.52 13.41 0.74
CA TYR A 360 -11.83 12.11 0.14
C TYR A 360 -11.21 10.98 0.95
N ASP A 361 -12.04 9.99 1.28
CA ASP A 361 -11.63 8.75 1.90
C ASP A 361 -11.50 7.65 0.84
N PRO A 362 -10.29 7.12 0.58
CA PRO A 362 -10.09 6.04 -0.40
C PRO A 362 -10.65 4.70 0.06
N VAL A 363 -10.88 4.49 1.37
CA VAL A 363 -11.39 3.23 1.92
C VAL A 363 -12.89 3.10 1.66
N THR A 364 -13.63 4.18 1.92
CA THR A 364 -15.09 4.21 1.71
C THR A 364 -15.47 4.71 0.30
N ASN A 365 -14.51 5.26 -0.45
CA ASN A 365 -14.75 5.91 -1.75
C ASN A 365 -15.83 6.99 -1.65
N THR A 366 -15.66 7.93 -0.70
CA THR A 366 -16.63 9.01 -0.45
C THR A 366 -15.93 10.34 -0.16
N TRP A 367 -16.58 11.43 -0.56
CA TRP A 367 -16.20 12.79 -0.18
C TRP A 367 -17.01 13.28 1.02
N GLN A 368 -16.38 14.05 1.89
CA GLN A 368 -17.02 14.72 3.01
C GLN A 368 -16.63 16.22 3.07
N PRO A 369 -17.53 17.11 3.53
CA PRO A 369 -17.19 18.51 3.71
C PRO A 369 -16.24 18.71 4.88
N GLU A 370 -15.31 19.65 4.74
CA GLU A 370 -14.37 20.07 5.77
C GLU A 370 -14.56 21.56 6.11
N VAL A 371 -13.90 22.00 7.19
CA VAL A 371 -13.92 23.41 7.60
C VAL A 371 -13.37 24.29 6.47
N SER A 372 -14.12 25.33 6.12
CA SER A 372 -13.77 26.26 5.05
C SER A 372 -12.57 27.14 5.44
N MET A 373 -11.80 27.56 4.45
CA MET A 373 -10.74 28.56 4.60
C MET A 373 -11.31 29.90 5.06
N GLY A 374 -10.45 30.74 5.64
CA GLY A 374 -10.82 32.12 6.00
C GLY A 374 -11.03 33.01 4.77
N THR A 375 -10.38 32.70 3.64
CA THR A 375 -10.47 33.46 2.39
C THR A 375 -10.87 32.55 1.22
N ARG A 376 -11.65 33.08 0.27
CA ARG A 376 -11.95 32.39 -1.00
C ARG A 376 -10.68 32.34 -1.85
N ARG A 377 -10.39 31.20 -2.47
CA ARG A 377 -9.17 31.03 -3.27
C ARG A 377 -9.42 30.12 -4.47
N SER A 378 -9.24 30.64 -5.68
CA SER A 378 -8.93 29.82 -6.86
C SER A 378 -7.49 30.03 -7.31
N CYS A 379 -6.99 29.15 -8.18
CA CYS A 379 -5.63 29.26 -8.74
C CYS A 379 -4.52 29.29 -7.66
N LEU A 380 -4.80 28.72 -6.50
CA LEU A 380 -3.90 28.64 -5.36
C LEU A 380 -2.89 27.50 -5.52
N GLY A 381 -1.83 27.53 -4.71
CA GLY A 381 -0.98 26.38 -4.49
C GLY A 381 -1.31 25.74 -3.14
N VAL A 382 -1.34 24.41 -3.09
CA VAL A 382 -1.61 23.63 -1.89
C VAL A 382 -0.55 22.56 -1.73
N ALA A 383 -0.04 22.38 -0.52
CA ALA A 383 0.96 21.36 -0.22
C ALA A 383 0.85 20.86 1.22
N ALA A 384 1.31 19.63 1.43
CA ALA A 384 1.41 19.02 2.75
C ALA A 384 2.82 19.23 3.34
N LEU A 385 2.89 19.69 4.59
CA LEU A 385 4.15 19.82 5.32
C LEU A 385 3.93 19.48 6.79
N HIS A 386 4.71 18.51 7.31
CA HIS A 386 4.65 18.07 8.71
C HIS A 386 3.24 17.70 9.22
N GLY A 387 2.43 17.07 8.38
CA GLY A 387 1.06 16.65 8.71
C GLY A 387 0.03 17.79 8.69
N LEU A 388 0.41 18.97 8.21
CA LEU A 388 -0.45 20.12 8.01
C LEU A 388 -0.64 20.37 6.52
N LEU A 389 -1.80 20.93 6.17
CA LEU A 389 -2.15 21.33 4.81
C LEU A 389 -1.98 22.84 4.69
N TYR A 390 -1.20 23.33 3.73
CA TYR A 390 -0.99 24.76 3.50
C TYR A 390 -1.66 25.18 2.21
N SER A 391 -2.34 26.33 2.23
CA SER A 391 -2.84 27.04 1.04
C SER A 391 -2.15 28.39 0.93
N ALA A 392 -1.56 28.68 -0.23
CA ALA A 392 -0.84 29.93 -0.46
C ALA A 392 -1.25 30.58 -1.78
N GLY A 393 -1.39 31.91 -1.75
CA GLY A 393 -1.72 32.72 -2.92
C GLY A 393 -3.11 32.45 -3.48
N GLY A 394 -3.24 32.59 -4.79
CA GLY A 394 -4.51 32.45 -5.51
C GLY A 394 -5.23 33.77 -5.78
N TYR A 395 -6.54 33.68 -5.99
CA TYR A 395 -7.44 34.78 -6.33
C TYR A 395 -8.75 34.64 -5.55
N ASP A 396 -9.25 35.73 -4.97
CA ASP A 396 -10.44 35.74 -4.11
C ASP A 396 -11.74 36.20 -4.80
N GLY A 397 -11.68 36.48 -6.11
CA GLY A 397 -12.75 37.09 -6.88
C GLY A 397 -12.46 38.54 -7.26
N ALA A 398 -11.55 39.22 -6.56
CA ALA A 398 -11.20 40.62 -6.78
C ALA A 398 -9.69 40.86 -6.93
N SER A 399 -8.86 40.19 -6.13
CA SER A 399 -7.43 40.49 -5.99
C SER A 399 -6.56 39.25 -6.05
N CYS A 400 -5.36 39.40 -6.60
CA CYS A 400 -4.31 38.38 -6.46
C CYS A 400 -3.80 38.37 -5.01
N LEU A 401 -3.74 37.19 -4.41
CA LEU A 401 -3.41 37.01 -3.00
C LEU A 401 -1.91 36.72 -2.81
N ASN A 402 -1.34 37.27 -1.74
CA ASN A 402 -0.05 36.83 -1.17
C ASN A 402 -0.22 36.15 0.20
N SER A 403 -1.43 36.17 0.77
CA SER A 403 -1.72 35.53 2.05
C SER A 403 -1.60 34.02 1.95
N ALA A 404 -1.28 33.38 3.07
CA ALA A 404 -1.25 31.94 3.22
C ALA A 404 -1.92 31.53 4.54
N GLU A 405 -2.55 30.37 4.53
CA GLU A 405 -3.19 29.78 5.71
C GLU A 405 -2.89 28.29 5.76
N ARG A 406 -2.90 27.72 6.96
CA ARG A 406 -2.63 26.31 7.20
C ARG A 406 -3.81 25.66 7.91
N TYR A 407 -4.09 24.42 7.58
CA TYR A 407 -5.11 23.59 8.19
C TYR A 407 -4.47 22.43 8.95
N ASP A 408 -4.91 22.25 10.19
CA ASP A 408 -4.55 21.11 11.00
C ASP A 408 -5.71 20.11 11.02
N PRO A 409 -5.58 18.96 10.33
CA PRO A 409 -6.66 17.96 10.26
C PRO A 409 -6.97 17.32 11.62
N LEU A 410 -6.03 17.39 12.57
CA LEU A 410 -6.23 16.81 13.90
C LEU A 410 -7.12 17.67 14.82
N THR A 411 -7.18 18.98 14.57
CA THR A 411 -8.02 19.93 15.33
C THR A 411 -9.15 20.51 14.50
N GLY A 412 -9.13 20.33 13.17
CA GLY A 412 -10.13 20.86 12.25
C GLY A 412 -10.07 22.38 12.10
N THR A 413 -8.90 23.01 12.27
CA THR A 413 -8.80 24.48 12.32
C THR A 413 -7.86 25.04 11.26
N TRP A 414 -8.30 26.09 10.58
CA TRP A 414 -7.46 26.96 9.76
C TRP A 414 -6.78 28.04 10.60
N THR A 415 -5.53 28.36 10.29
CA THR A 415 -4.76 29.43 10.94
C THR A 415 -3.96 30.19 9.90
N SER A 416 -4.01 31.52 9.93
CA SER A 416 -3.18 32.35 9.05
C SER A 416 -1.70 32.20 9.40
N VAL A 417 -0.85 32.14 8.38
CA VAL A 417 0.61 32.16 8.52
C VAL A 417 1.17 33.41 7.84
N ALA A 418 2.47 33.66 7.95
CA ALA A 418 3.10 34.79 7.29
C ALA A 418 2.75 34.82 5.80
N ALA A 419 2.46 36.01 5.29
CA ALA A 419 2.18 36.22 3.88
C ALA A 419 3.47 36.21 3.06
N MET A 420 3.38 35.78 1.81
CA MET A 420 4.46 35.92 0.83
C MET A 420 4.75 37.40 0.57
N SER A 421 5.98 37.70 0.17
CA SER A 421 6.37 39.05 -0.23
C SER A 421 5.64 39.51 -1.50
N THR A 422 5.32 38.57 -2.39
CA THR A 422 4.70 38.84 -3.69
C THR A 422 3.30 38.22 -3.77
N ARG A 423 2.37 38.90 -4.46
CA ARG A 423 1.05 38.33 -4.81
C ARG A 423 1.22 37.29 -5.91
N ARG A 424 0.64 36.11 -5.75
CA ARG A 424 0.85 34.99 -6.69
C ARG A 424 -0.46 34.26 -6.98
N ARG A 425 -1.15 34.69 -8.05
CA ARG A 425 -2.21 33.89 -8.68
C ARG A 425 -1.58 32.84 -9.60
N TYR A 426 -2.21 31.68 -9.77
CA TYR A 426 -1.67 30.56 -10.58
C TYR A 426 -0.32 30.04 -10.07
N VAL A 427 -0.09 30.20 -8.77
CA VAL A 427 1.09 29.69 -8.07
C VAL A 427 0.99 28.18 -7.91
N ARG A 428 2.14 27.53 -7.79
CA ARG A 428 2.23 26.15 -7.27
C ARG A 428 3.10 26.13 -6.04
N VAL A 429 2.76 25.23 -5.13
CA VAL A 429 3.49 25.04 -3.88
C VAL A 429 3.92 23.58 -3.80
N ALA A 430 5.16 23.34 -3.44
CA ALA A 430 5.67 22.00 -3.18
C ALA A 430 6.55 21.98 -1.93
N THR A 431 6.67 20.81 -1.32
CA THR A 431 7.43 20.61 -0.08
C THR A 431 8.77 19.95 -0.37
N LEU A 432 9.87 20.60 0.01
CA LEU A 432 11.23 20.08 -0.15
C LEU A 432 12.07 20.43 1.09
N ASP A 433 12.76 19.43 1.63
CA ASP A 433 13.65 19.57 2.79
C ASP A 433 13.02 20.31 3.99
N GLY A 434 11.75 19.98 4.31
CA GLY A 434 11.02 20.56 5.44
C GLY A 434 10.50 21.98 5.23
N ASN A 435 10.57 22.51 4.00
CA ASN A 435 10.12 23.86 3.66
C ASN A 435 9.09 23.84 2.52
N LEU A 436 8.26 24.88 2.43
CA LEU A 436 7.38 25.08 1.27
C LEU A 436 8.06 25.99 0.26
N TYR A 437 7.93 25.69 -1.02
CA TYR A 437 8.39 26.54 -2.12
C TYR A 437 7.20 27.02 -2.92
N ALA A 438 6.94 28.33 -2.91
CA ALA A 438 5.95 28.99 -3.76
C ALA A 438 6.62 29.44 -5.06
N VAL A 439 6.22 28.81 -6.16
CA VAL A 439 6.93 28.92 -7.44
C VAL A 439 6.10 29.72 -8.46
N GLY A 440 6.69 30.80 -8.98
CA GLY A 440 6.14 31.58 -10.08
C GLY A 440 4.77 32.19 -9.76
N GLY A 441 3.88 32.17 -10.75
CA GLY A 441 2.55 32.75 -10.69
C GLY A 441 2.43 34.09 -11.42
N TYR A 442 1.39 34.84 -11.07
CA TYR A 442 1.02 36.12 -11.68
C TYR A 442 0.63 37.11 -10.59
N ASP A 443 1.22 38.31 -10.61
CA ASP A 443 1.12 39.31 -9.54
C ASP A 443 0.04 40.38 -9.76
N SER A 444 -0.87 40.15 -10.72
CA SER A 444 -1.84 41.09 -11.31
C SER A 444 -1.33 41.86 -12.54
N SER A 445 -0.02 41.95 -12.74
CA SER A 445 0.60 42.66 -13.87
C SER A 445 1.50 41.79 -14.74
N SER A 446 2.26 40.89 -14.11
CA SER A 446 3.38 40.20 -14.75
C SER A 446 3.43 38.74 -14.33
N HIS A 447 3.89 37.91 -15.27
CA HIS A 447 4.27 36.52 -14.99
C HIS A 447 5.60 36.50 -14.23
N LEU A 448 5.67 35.67 -13.19
CA LEU A 448 6.78 35.64 -12.25
C LEU A 448 7.74 34.49 -12.56
N ALA A 449 9.04 34.78 -12.51
CA ALA A 449 10.11 33.77 -12.42
C ALA A 449 10.60 33.57 -10.97
N THR A 450 10.20 34.47 -10.05
CA THR A 450 10.67 34.47 -8.67
C THR A 450 10.08 33.31 -7.88
N VAL A 451 10.83 32.84 -6.89
CA VAL A 451 10.45 31.74 -6.01
C VAL A 451 10.67 32.17 -4.56
N GLU A 452 9.76 31.77 -3.68
CA GLU A 452 9.84 32.03 -2.24
C GLU A 452 9.78 30.72 -1.45
N LYS A 453 10.60 30.62 -0.40
CA LYS A 453 10.66 29.49 0.51
C LYS A 453 10.10 29.90 1.89
N TYR A 454 9.13 29.14 2.39
CA TYR A 454 8.58 29.28 3.73
C TYR A 454 9.25 28.32 4.70
N GLU A 455 9.75 28.87 5.81
CA GLU A 455 10.32 28.10 6.92
C GLU A 455 9.31 28.06 8.08
N PRO A 456 8.73 26.89 8.40
CA PRO A 456 7.69 26.79 9.42
C PRO A 456 8.18 27.10 10.83
N GLN A 457 9.49 26.93 11.11
CA GLN A 457 10.08 27.15 12.44
C GLN A 457 10.12 28.63 12.84
N VAL A 458 10.22 29.53 11.85
CA VAL A 458 10.30 30.98 12.07
C VAL A 458 9.07 31.71 11.52
N ASN A 459 8.13 30.98 10.91
CA ASN A 459 6.94 31.52 10.26
C ASN A 459 7.30 32.69 9.32
N ALA A 460 8.23 32.46 8.39
CA ALA A 460 8.71 33.50 7.49
C ALA A 460 8.98 32.97 6.08
N TRP A 461 8.74 33.83 5.09
CA TRP A 461 9.11 33.60 3.70
C TRP A 461 10.45 34.27 3.38
N SER A 462 11.27 33.59 2.57
CA SER A 462 12.56 34.06 2.08
C SER A 462 12.64 33.88 0.57
N SER A 463 13.35 34.76 -0.13
CA SER A 463 13.54 34.63 -1.59
C SER A 463 14.57 33.55 -1.91
N VAL A 464 14.32 32.80 -2.98
CA VAL A 464 15.22 31.79 -3.55
C VAL A 464 15.61 32.21 -4.97
N ALA A 465 16.66 31.59 -5.52
CA ALA A 465 17.05 31.75 -6.92
C ALA A 465 15.83 31.68 -7.86
N SER A 466 15.73 32.67 -8.74
CA SER A 466 14.66 32.74 -9.72
C SER A 466 14.83 31.67 -10.79
N MET A 467 13.70 31.17 -11.30
CA MET A 467 13.64 30.26 -12.44
C MET A 467 14.28 30.87 -13.69
N LEU A 468 14.66 30.00 -14.62
CA LEU A 468 15.18 30.38 -15.93
C LEU A 468 14.11 31.05 -16.80
N SER A 469 12.84 30.66 -16.61
CA SER A 469 11.69 31.24 -17.30
C SER A 469 10.65 31.79 -16.33
N ARG A 470 9.90 32.80 -16.77
CA ARG A 470 8.66 33.21 -16.10
C ARG A 470 7.61 32.13 -16.34
N ARG A 471 6.88 31.74 -15.29
CA ARG A 471 5.88 30.68 -15.37
C ARG A 471 4.68 30.96 -14.47
N SER A 472 3.50 30.89 -15.05
CA SER A 472 2.22 30.79 -14.34
C SER A 472 1.54 29.48 -14.74
N SER A 473 0.72 28.89 -13.87
CA SER A 473 -0.01 27.65 -14.18
C SER A 473 0.89 26.50 -14.65
N ALA A 474 2.12 26.42 -14.14
CA ALA A 474 3.02 25.29 -14.35
C ALA A 474 2.60 24.11 -13.47
N GLY A 475 3.17 22.93 -13.73
CA GLY A 475 3.17 21.82 -12.79
C GLY A 475 4.46 21.81 -11.96
N VAL A 476 4.37 21.55 -10.65
CA VAL A 476 5.52 21.53 -9.75
C VAL A 476 5.49 20.29 -8.86
N ALA A 477 6.60 19.55 -8.83
CA ALA A 477 6.74 18.33 -8.05
C ALA A 477 8.17 18.17 -7.53
N VAL A 478 8.32 17.36 -6.48
CA VAL A 478 9.64 17.06 -5.90
C VAL A 478 9.98 15.60 -6.18
N LEU A 479 11.14 15.36 -6.76
CA LEU A 479 11.65 14.03 -7.07
C LEU A 479 13.14 13.94 -6.76
N GLU A 480 13.56 12.92 -6.03
CA GLU A 480 14.97 12.64 -5.68
C GLU A 480 15.71 13.85 -5.07
N GLY A 481 15.00 14.66 -4.27
CA GLY A 481 15.56 15.84 -3.58
C GLY A 481 15.72 17.09 -4.45
N ALA A 482 15.16 17.11 -5.66
CA ALA A 482 15.11 18.28 -6.53
C ALA A 482 13.66 18.73 -6.77
N LEU A 483 13.46 20.04 -6.92
CA LEU A 483 12.17 20.65 -7.24
C LEU A 483 12.05 20.84 -8.75
N TYR A 484 11.15 20.12 -9.40
CA TYR A 484 10.91 20.20 -10.84
C TYR A 484 9.74 21.13 -11.13
N VAL A 485 9.89 21.94 -12.19
CA VAL A 485 8.87 22.85 -12.70
C VAL A 485 8.73 22.60 -14.19
N ALA A 486 7.52 22.22 -14.62
CA ALA A 486 7.24 21.79 -15.97
C ALA A 486 6.15 22.67 -16.62
N GLY A 487 6.38 23.05 -17.87
CA GLY A 487 5.43 23.80 -18.70
C GLY A 487 4.96 25.12 -18.09
N GLY A 488 3.67 25.42 -18.23
CA GLY A 488 3.05 26.67 -17.79
C GLY A 488 2.92 27.70 -18.91
N ASN A 489 2.68 28.96 -18.54
CA ASN A 489 2.57 30.09 -19.46
C ASN A 489 3.44 31.26 -18.98
N ASP A 490 4.28 31.78 -19.88
CA ASP A 490 5.26 32.86 -19.63
C ASP A 490 4.75 34.28 -19.90
N GLY A 491 3.50 34.41 -20.34
CA GLY A 491 2.84 35.64 -20.79
C GLY A 491 2.73 35.76 -22.31
N THR A 492 3.47 34.94 -23.06
CA THR A 492 3.46 34.95 -24.53
C THR A 492 2.97 33.62 -25.10
N SER A 493 3.41 32.50 -24.53
CA SER A 493 3.13 31.16 -25.06
C SER A 493 2.96 30.12 -23.97
N CYS A 494 2.31 29.01 -24.32
CA CYS A 494 2.31 27.81 -23.49
C CYS A 494 3.67 27.11 -23.63
N LEU A 495 4.30 26.82 -22.51
CA LEU A 495 5.63 26.24 -22.45
C LEU A 495 5.58 24.71 -22.45
N ASN A 496 6.63 24.12 -23.00
CA ASN A 496 6.96 22.71 -22.85
C ASN A 496 8.30 22.48 -22.12
N SER A 497 9.04 23.56 -21.85
CA SER A 497 10.33 23.50 -21.18
C SER A 497 10.16 23.07 -19.72
N VAL A 498 11.14 22.34 -19.22
CA VAL A 498 11.18 21.84 -17.85
C VAL A 498 12.52 22.26 -17.24
N GLU A 499 12.46 22.71 -15.99
CA GLU A 499 13.63 23.08 -15.21
C GLU A 499 13.55 22.47 -13.81
N ARG A 500 14.69 22.15 -13.21
CA ARG A 500 14.75 21.64 -11.84
C ARG A 500 15.70 22.46 -10.98
N TYR A 501 15.36 22.61 -9.72
CA TYR A 501 16.12 23.31 -8.71
C TYR A 501 16.77 22.33 -7.74
N SER A 502 18.07 22.52 -7.50
CA SER A 502 18.83 21.81 -6.48
C SER A 502 19.03 22.71 -5.27
N PRO A 503 18.45 22.39 -4.09
CA PRO A 503 18.64 23.18 -2.88
C PRO A 503 20.09 23.27 -2.43
N LYS A 504 20.88 22.21 -2.68
CA LYS A 504 22.31 22.16 -2.33
C LYS A 504 23.14 23.14 -3.15
N ALA A 505 22.80 23.30 -4.44
CA ALA A 505 23.50 24.21 -5.34
C ALA A 505 22.89 25.63 -5.33
N GLY A 506 21.63 25.76 -4.90
CA GLY A 506 20.88 27.02 -4.98
C GLY A 506 20.63 27.46 -6.42
N ALA A 507 20.57 26.53 -7.38
CA ALA A 507 20.56 26.83 -8.81
C ALA A 507 19.51 26.00 -9.58
N TRP A 508 19.03 26.59 -10.68
CA TRP A 508 18.14 25.96 -11.65
C TRP A 508 18.92 25.39 -12.83
N GLU A 509 18.51 24.22 -13.31
CA GLU A 509 19.04 23.62 -14.53
C GLU A 509 17.90 23.15 -15.44
N SER A 510 18.10 23.25 -16.76
CA SER A 510 17.12 22.77 -17.73
C SER A 510 17.22 21.26 -17.90
N VAL A 511 16.06 20.61 -18.00
CA VAL A 511 15.95 19.17 -18.30
C VAL A 511 15.08 18.97 -19.55
N ALA A 512 14.93 17.72 -19.99
CA ALA A 512 14.22 17.43 -21.24
C ALA A 512 12.80 18.01 -21.26
N PRO A 513 12.39 18.66 -22.36
CA PRO A 513 11.06 19.22 -22.49
C PRO A 513 10.00 18.12 -22.66
N MET A 514 8.78 18.44 -22.23
CA MET A 514 7.57 17.63 -22.42
C MET A 514 6.85 18.04 -23.71
N ASN A 515 5.63 17.55 -23.94
CA ASN A 515 4.72 18.23 -24.87
C ASN A 515 4.15 19.52 -24.25
N ILE A 516 3.69 20.46 -25.08
CA ILE A 516 3.20 21.77 -24.63
C ILE A 516 2.01 21.62 -23.70
N ARG A 517 2.10 22.14 -22.46
CA ARG A 517 0.98 22.16 -21.50
C ARG A 517 1.05 23.32 -20.52
N SER A 518 -0.09 23.95 -20.29
CA SER A 518 -0.35 24.89 -19.20
C SER A 518 -1.54 24.42 -18.36
N THR A 519 -1.66 24.86 -17.11
CA THR A 519 -2.74 24.49 -16.16
C THR A 519 -2.85 22.99 -15.88
N HIS A 520 -1.82 22.21 -16.26
CA HIS A 520 -1.68 20.82 -15.85
C HIS A 520 -1.24 20.77 -14.38
N ASP A 521 -1.16 19.55 -13.86
CA ASP A 521 -0.51 19.30 -12.58
C ASP A 521 0.65 18.32 -12.74
N LEU A 522 1.59 18.36 -11.80
CA LEU A 522 2.78 17.52 -11.81
C LEU A 522 2.90 16.82 -10.46
N VAL A 523 3.10 15.51 -10.48
CA VAL A 523 3.28 14.73 -9.25
C VAL A 523 4.40 13.72 -9.39
N ALA A 524 5.12 13.46 -8.31
CA ALA A 524 6.13 12.43 -8.24
C ALA A 524 5.52 11.11 -7.75
N MET A 525 5.81 10.02 -8.47
CA MET A 525 5.27 8.71 -8.16
C MET A 525 6.23 7.62 -8.66
N ASP A 526 6.56 6.66 -7.80
CA ASP A 526 7.41 5.50 -8.10
C ASP A 526 8.76 5.83 -8.79
N GLY A 527 9.36 6.97 -8.44
CA GLY A 527 10.63 7.43 -9.05
C GLY A 527 10.49 8.13 -10.41
N TRP A 528 9.27 8.41 -10.86
CA TRP A 528 8.96 9.17 -12.08
C TRP A 528 8.20 10.45 -11.73
N LEU A 529 8.18 11.42 -12.65
CA LEU A 529 7.21 12.52 -12.60
C LEU A 529 6.08 12.25 -13.58
N TYR A 530 4.85 12.62 -13.23
CA TYR A 530 3.67 12.50 -14.09
C TYR A 530 3.09 13.89 -14.31
N ALA A 531 3.06 14.33 -15.58
CA ALA A 531 2.39 15.55 -16.02
C ALA A 531 0.98 15.19 -16.50
N VAL A 532 -0.04 15.68 -15.82
CA VAL A 532 -1.43 15.21 -15.97
C VAL A 532 -2.34 16.32 -16.48
N GLY A 533 -3.02 16.05 -17.60
CA GLY A 533 -4.01 16.95 -18.17
C GLY A 533 -3.42 18.28 -18.65
N GLY A 534 -4.13 19.37 -18.39
CA GLY A 534 -3.78 20.73 -18.78
C GLY A 534 -4.43 21.19 -20.08
N ASN A 535 -3.81 22.19 -20.71
CA ASN A 535 -4.22 22.80 -21.95
C ASN A 535 -3.00 23.14 -22.81
N ASP A 536 -3.02 22.79 -24.09
CA ASP A 536 -1.91 23.00 -25.04
C ASP A 536 -1.88 24.42 -25.66
N GLY A 537 -2.80 25.30 -25.26
CA GLY A 537 -3.05 26.61 -25.84
C GLY A 537 -4.32 26.65 -26.71
N SER A 538 -4.87 25.49 -27.05
CA SER A 538 -6.10 25.35 -27.85
C SER A 538 -7.13 24.44 -27.18
N SER A 539 -6.71 23.26 -26.72
CA SER A 539 -7.59 22.18 -26.30
C SER A 539 -7.28 21.75 -24.88
N SER A 540 -8.33 21.37 -24.14
CA SER A 540 -8.15 20.70 -22.84
C SER A 540 -7.66 19.27 -23.07
N LEU A 541 -6.66 18.87 -22.30
CA LEU A 541 -5.95 17.62 -22.49
C LEU A 541 -6.45 16.55 -21.51
N ASN A 542 -6.54 15.31 -21.98
CA ASN A 542 -6.65 14.11 -21.16
C ASN A 542 -5.37 13.27 -21.19
N SER A 543 -4.39 13.68 -21.99
CA SER A 543 -3.13 12.96 -22.16
C SER A 543 -2.27 13.08 -20.89
N ILE A 544 -1.38 12.13 -20.70
CA ILE A 544 -0.45 12.08 -19.58
C ILE A 544 0.92 11.71 -20.10
N GLU A 545 1.94 12.33 -19.52
CA GLU A 545 3.33 12.03 -19.80
C GLU A 545 4.06 11.76 -18.50
N LYS A 546 4.92 10.75 -18.51
CA LYS A 546 5.81 10.43 -17.39
C LYS A 546 7.27 10.64 -17.75
N TYR A 547 8.01 11.26 -16.84
CA TYR A 547 9.42 11.58 -16.98
C TYR A 547 10.29 10.63 -16.16
N ASN A 548 11.32 10.09 -16.79
CA ASN A 548 12.36 9.32 -16.11
C ASN A 548 13.60 10.19 -15.88
N PRO A 549 13.97 10.50 -14.63
CA PRO A 549 15.16 11.30 -14.34
C PRO A 549 16.45 10.61 -14.78
N ARG A 550 16.48 9.27 -14.83
CA ARG A 550 17.68 8.48 -15.19
C ARG A 550 18.00 8.54 -16.68
N THR A 551 16.97 8.65 -17.53
CA THR A 551 17.15 8.74 -18.98
C THR A 551 16.94 10.15 -19.52
N ASN A 552 16.51 11.09 -18.67
CA ASN A 552 16.12 12.46 -19.05
C ASN A 552 15.16 12.47 -20.25
N LYS A 553 14.07 11.70 -20.18
CA LYS A 553 13.08 11.56 -21.26
C LYS A 553 11.66 11.48 -20.73
N TRP A 554 10.74 12.07 -21.50
CA TRP A 554 9.30 11.94 -21.33
C TRP A 554 8.75 10.83 -22.22
N VAL A 555 7.82 10.05 -21.71
CA VAL A 555 7.07 9.03 -22.45
C VAL A 555 5.58 9.17 -22.13
N ALA A 556 4.72 8.88 -23.11
CA ALA A 556 3.28 8.89 -22.89
C ALA A 556 2.86 7.78 -21.91
N ALA A 557 1.81 8.03 -21.14
CA ALA A 557 1.11 7.06 -20.30
C ALA A 557 -0.38 6.98 -20.71
N SER A 558 -1.11 6.01 -20.16
CA SER A 558 -2.56 5.88 -20.39
C SER A 558 -3.30 7.18 -20.07
N CYS A 559 -4.19 7.60 -20.97
CA CYS A 559 -4.90 8.86 -20.87
C CYS A 559 -6.13 8.76 -19.96
N MET A 560 -6.49 9.89 -19.35
CA MET A 560 -7.71 10.05 -18.58
C MET A 560 -8.97 9.88 -19.45
N PHE A 561 -10.07 9.52 -18.82
CA PHE A 561 -11.38 9.52 -19.48
C PHE A 561 -11.81 10.95 -19.83
N THR A 562 -11.64 11.87 -18.89
CA THR A 562 -12.07 13.26 -19.04
C THR A 562 -10.90 14.16 -19.41
N ARG A 563 -11.14 15.13 -20.30
CA ARG A 563 -10.17 16.22 -20.59
C ARG A 563 -10.23 17.25 -19.47
N ARG A 564 -9.11 17.51 -18.79
CA ARG A 564 -9.08 18.36 -17.60
C ARG A 564 -7.96 19.39 -17.69
N SER A 565 -8.33 20.65 -17.78
CA SER A 565 -7.46 21.81 -17.54
C SER A 565 -7.68 22.35 -16.13
N SER A 566 -6.66 22.98 -15.54
CA SER A 566 -6.70 23.42 -14.14
C SER A 566 -7.15 22.32 -13.17
N VAL A 567 -6.67 21.09 -13.42
CA VAL A 567 -6.92 19.90 -12.60
C VAL A 567 -6.05 19.93 -11.35
N GLY A 568 -6.54 19.36 -10.25
CA GLY A 568 -5.70 19.08 -9.08
C GLY A 568 -5.35 17.60 -9.03
N VAL A 569 -4.10 17.30 -8.69
CA VAL A 569 -3.58 15.93 -8.65
C VAL A 569 -2.85 15.66 -7.34
N ALA A 570 -3.06 14.47 -6.79
CA ALA A 570 -2.32 13.97 -5.64
C ALA A 570 -2.19 12.46 -5.70
N VAL A 571 -1.27 11.91 -4.91
CA VAL A 571 -0.99 10.48 -4.82
C VAL A 571 -1.33 9.98 -3.43
N LEU A 572 -2.02 8.84 -3.37
CA LEU A 572 -2.25 8.07 -2.16
C LEU A 572 -1.58 6.70 -2.27
N GLU A 573 -1.28 6.08 -1.13
CA GLU A 573 -0.70 4.75 -1.06
C GLU A 573 -1.79 3.76 -0.65
N LEU A 574 -2.19 2.86 -1.56
CA LEU A 574 -3.35 1.97 -1.41
C LEU A 574 -2.97 0.51 -1.67
N LEU A 575 -3.52 -0.41 -0.87
CA LEU A 575 -3.19 -1.84 -0.95
C LEU A 575 -4.08 -2.63 -1.93
N ASN A 576 -5.38 -2.31 -1.99
CA ASN A 576 -6.37 -3.04 -2.78
C ASN A 576 -7.15 -2.08 -3.69
N PHE A 577 -6.46 -1.47 -4.65
CA PHE A 577 -7.08 -0.59 -5.65
C PHE A 577 -7.24 -1.32 -7.00
N PRO A 578 -8.38 -1.17 -7.70
CA PRO A 578 -9.60 -0.46 -7.30
C PRO A 578 -10.39 -1.21 -6.20
N PRO A 579 -11.14 -0.52 -5.31
CA PRO A 579 -11.97 -1.19 -4.32
C PRO A 579 -13.03 -2.07 -5.00
N PRO A 580 -13.44 -3.20 -4.40
CA PRO A 580 -14.30 -4.21 -5.03
C PRO A 580 -15.70 -3.70 -5.43
N SER A 581 -16.16 -2.57 -4.86
CA SER A 581 -17.41 -1.88 -5.22
C SER A 581 -17.28 -0.90 -6.39
N SER A 582 -16.09 -0.75 -6.99
CA SER A 582 -15.88 0.17 -8.10
C SER A 582 -16.56 -0.36 -9.37
N PRO A 583 -17.43 0.42 -10.05
CA PRO A 583 -17.95 0.02 -11.34
C PRO A 583 -16.78 -0.08 -12.32
N THR A 584 -16.40 -1.31 -12.68
CA THR A 584 -15.44 -1.57 -13.74
C THR A 584 -16.14 -1.34 -15.08
N LEU A 585 -16.10 -0.10 -15.57
CA LEU A 585 -16.42 0.18 -16.96
C LEU A 585 -15.31 -0.42 -17.83
N SER A 586 -15.50 -1.67 -18.24
CA SER A 586 -14.67 -2.29 -19.27
C SER A 586 -14.94 -1.58 -20.60
N VAL A 587 -14.03 -0.69 -21.01
CA VAL A 587 -14.08 -0.13 -22.37
C VAL A 587 -13.53 -1.21 -23.29
N SER A 588 -14.43 -1.89 -24.02
CA SER A 588 -14.05 -2.73 -25.14
C SER A 588 -13.40 -1.87 -26.22
N SER A 589 -12.12 -2.10 -26.48
CA SER A 589 -11.36 -1.50 -27.57
C SER A 589 -11.89 -1.96 -28.92
N THR A 590 -12.98 -1.37 -29.41
CA THR A 590 -13.44 -1.48 -30.81
C THR A 590 -14.20 -0.21 -31.22
N SER A 591 -13.48 0.76 -31.76
CA SER A 591 -13.87 1.50 -32.98
C SER A 591 -12.73 2.44 -33.36
N LEU A 592 -12.00 2.01 -34.40
CA LEU A 592 -11.16 2.85 -35.26
C LEU A 592 -12.00 3.90 -35.98
#